data_AF-A0A7X4L3P1-F1
#
_entry.id   AF-A0A7X4L3P1-F1
#
_cell.length_a   1.000
_cell.length_b   1.000
_cell.length_c   1.000
_cell.angle_alpha   90.00
_cell.angle_beta   90.00
_cell.angle_gamma   90.00
#
_symmetry.space_group_name_H-M   'P 1'
#
loop_
_entity.id
_entity.type
_entity.pdbx_description
1 polymer ?
#
loop_
_entity_poly.entity_id
_entity_poly.type
_entity_poly.pdbx_seq_one_letter_code
_entity_poly.pdbx_strand_id
1 'polypeptide(L)'
;MKRIKKLLSLLITFTLIFTMSGVVYAAADDTATISAYEKTDKKVAELSAATCTIKKNDNKYYYKNASGKTDKKTGWKKNQNGKYVYYVGSKGYVTEKISGGYWYHFSGKKFVKKSLSSYKNKTKTIGKKIFFVNSKGKIVLKSGWKKVSGVYTYYVSGTGTASVKLTGKKYYKVSRESWKAQSLAKHKNDRVKIHGKYFYVDKNGSMIKTAKTVKSGNYKFTIKADGTCTKTKIETKTPDNSNSGKSDNTGKNNNGKTDDTIPAHTHQWSPLAEDHTMLKDTNYVKHDAVVENVYKEVTPEQKKEIYTTTSVYVCLTCVWKKKPKEGEPWVDLDGDGKWTAQVEGREYFKYFYYSDINGLTEHRNNYPSHGQSTVTNVHLGTTIIPAEYGYVPTTITPEWSEWDEHRRCTVCGEEMTEHAVRVGFKTTYTPDKSGDLVNIYGNKYASVTAGVSYED
;
A
#
# COMPACT_ATOMS: atom_id res chain seq x y z
N MET A 1 32.43 37.12 15.85
CA MET A 1 31.52 36.61 16.92
C MET A 1 30.02 36.96 16.79
N LYS A 2 29.53 37.60 15.70
CA LYS A 2 28.08 37.90 15.52
C LYS A 2 27.30 36.93 14.61
N ARG A 3 27.95 36.01 13.88
CA ARG A 3 27.27 35.03 13.00
C ARG A 3 26.98 33.66 13.64
N ILE A 4 27.54 33.37 14.82
CA ILE A 4 27.33 32.08 15.52
C ILE A 4 26.10 32.12 16.46
N LYS A 5 25.66 33.32 16.90
CA LYS A 5 24.47 33.46 17.76
C LYS A 5 23.13 33.37 17.01
N LYS A 6 23.10 33.61 15.69
CA LYS A 6 21.87 33.49 14.86
C LYS A 6 21.50 32.04 14.52
N LEU A 7 22.46 31.11 14.52
CA LEU A 7 22.20 29.68 14.29
C LEU A 7 21.74 28.94 15.56
N LEU A 8 22.13 29.39 16.76
CA LEU A 8 21.74 28.74 18.01
C LEU A 8 20.30 29.09 18.44
N SER A 9 19.82 30.28 18.09
CA SER A 9 18.43 30.70 18.39
C SER A 9 17.40 30.15 17.40
N LEU A 10 17.82 29.68 16.22
CA LEU A 10 16.95 29.01 15.25
C LEU A 10 16.80 27.49 15.55
N LEU A 11 17.72 26.93 16.33
CA LEU A 11 17.77 25.51 16.69
C LEU A 11 16.98 25.17 17.97
N ILE A 12 16.62 26.17 18.78
CA ILE A 12 15.91 25.97 20.06
C ILE A 12 14.39 26.18 19.92
N THR A 13 13.92 26.88 18.89
CA THR A 13 12.49 27.08 18.61
C THR A 13 11.83 25.97 17.77
N PHE A 14 12.60 25.03 17.22
CA PHE A 14 12.03 23.87 16.50
C PHE A 14 11.82 22.62 17.37
N THR A 15 12.12 22.71 18.66
CA THR A 15 12.06 21.59 19.62
C THR A 15 10.77 21.48 20.43
N LEU A 16 9.75 22.32 20.20
CA LEU A 16 8.52 22.33 21.01
C LEU A 16 7.19 22.21 20.25
N ILE A 17 7.21 21.80 18.98
CA ILE A 17 5.97 21.43 18.25
C ILE A 17 6.21 20.11 17.54
N PHE A 18 6.23 19.00 18.28
CA PHE A 18 5.94 17.64 17.75
C PHE A 18 5.64 16.64 18.88
N THR A 19 5.00 17.11 19.94
CA THR A 19 4.29 16.26 20.90
C THR A 19 2.81 16.59 20.76
N MET A 20 1.97 15.57 20.53
CA MET A 20 0.51 15.61 20.30
C MET A 20 0.07 15.58 18.82
N SER A 21 0.25 14.42 18.18
CA SER A 21 -0.67 13.90 17.14
C SER A 21 -0.24 12.47 16.79
N GLY A 22 -0.41 11.57 17.77
CA GLY A 22 -0.31 10.13 17.56
C GLY A 22 -1.58 9.59 16.93
N VAL A 23 -1.90 9.99 15.70
CA VAL A 23 -2.97 9.38 14.91
C VAL A 23 -2.40 8.11 14.28
N VAL A 24 -2.88 6.97 14.77
CA VAL A 24 -2.54 5.64 14.27
C VAL A 24 -3.25 5.44 12.93
N TYR A 25 -2.59 5.81 11.83
CA TYR A 25 -2.96 5.27 10.51
C TYR A 25 -2.61 3.78 10.48
N ALA A 26 -3.61 2.95 10.74
CA ALA A 26 -3.60 1.55 10.36
C ALA A 26 -3.71 1.50 8.82
N ALA A 27 -2.58 1.25 8.16
CA ALA A 27 -2.61 0.85 6.77
C ALA A 27 -3.32 -0.51 6.69
N ALA A 28 -4.54 -0.49 6.13
CA ALA A 28 -5.18 -1.62 5.52
C ALA A 28 -4.17 -2.28 4.57
N ASP A 29 -4.03 -3.59 4.75
CA ASP A 29 -3.06 -4.42 4.07
C ASP A 29 -3.93 -5.35 3.21
N ASP A 30 -3.71 -5.34 1.90
CA ASP A 30 -4.39 -6.14 0.88
C ASP A 30 -4.59 -7.60 1.30
N THR A 31 -5.83 -8.09 1.27
CA THR A 31 -6.11 -9.52 1.34
C THR A 31 -7.17 -9.93 0.32
N ALA A 32 -6.72 -10.55 -0.76
CA ALA A 32 -7.31 -11.75 -1.34
C ALA A 32 -6.12 -12.54 -1.93
N THR A 33 -5.93 -13.83 -1.65
CA THR A 33 -6.89 -14.93 -1.79
C THR A 33 -6.80 -15.98 -0.68
N ILE A 34 -7.97 -16.57 -0.43
CA ILE A 34 -8.37 -17.55 0.58
C ILE A 34 -7.84 -18.97 0.27
N SER A 35 -7.51 -19.76 1.30
CA SER A 35 -7.78 -21.21 1.30
C SER A 35 -7.86 -21.78 2.72
N ALA A 36 -9.07 -22.22 3.10
CA ALA A 36 -9.42 -23.28 4.06
C ALA A 36 -8.45 -23.57 5.25
N TYR A 37 -8.84 -23.12 6.44
CA TYR A 37 -9.16 -24.02 7.56
C TYR A 37 -10.02 -23.25 8.58
N GLU A 38 -11.19 -23.81 8.91
CA GLU A 38 -11.97 -23.38 10.06
C GLU A 38 -11.21 -23.72 11.35
N LYS A 39 -11.13 -22.77 12.28
CA LYS A 39 -11.31 -23.06 13.70
C LYS A 39 -11.64 -21.79 14.50
N THR A 40 -12.94 -21.70 14.75
CA THR A 40 -13.60 -21.14 15.95
C THR A 40 -13.56 -19.63 16.13
N ASP A 41 -14.65 -18.99 15.71
CA ASP A 41 -15.12 -17.73 16.29
C ASP A 41 -15.33 -17.92 17.80
N LYS A 42 -14.57 -17.16 18.60
CA LYS A 42 -14.99 -16.87 19.98
C LYS A 42 -15.59 -15.47 20.00
N LYS A 43 -16.89 -15.43 20.31
CA LYS A 43 -17.72 -14.23 20.49
C LYS A 43 -17.11 -13.25 21.50
N VAL A 44 -17.35 -11.97 21.23
CA VAL A 44 -16.74 -10.76 21.81
C VAL A 44 -17.19 -10.43 23.25
N ALA A 45 -17.89 -11.34 23.98
CA ALA A 45 -18.50 -11.00 25.27
C ALA A 45 -17.79 -11.55 26.53
N GLU A 46 -16.65 -12.25 26.43
CA GLU A 46 -15.88 -12.72 27.60
C GLU A 46 -14.36 -12.47 27.49
N LEU A 47 -13.96 -11.26 27.09
CA LEU A 47 -12.55 -10.83 27.07
C LEU A 47 -12.27 -9.75 28.12
N SER A 48 -12.57 -10.05 29.38
CA SER A 48 -11.87 -9.42 30.53
C SER A 48 -10.48 -10.05 30.79
N ALA A 49 -9.95 -10.84 29.85
CA ALA A 49 -8.77 -11.70 30.05
C ALA A 49 -7.46 -11.13 29.44
N ALA A 50 -6.63 -10.54 30.32
CA ALA A 50 -5.17 -10.43 30.27
C ALA A 50 -4.47 -10.06 28.93
N THR A 51 -4.02 -8.82 28.84
CA THR A 51 -3.12 -8.35 27.79
C THR A 51 -1.67 -8.77 28.06
N CYS A 52 -1.03 -9.43 27.09
CA CYS A 52 0.41 -9.69 27.12
C CYS A 52 1.17 -8.34 27.02
N THR A 53 1.86 -7.94 28.09
CA THR A 53 2.48 -6.62 28.22
C THR A 53 3.91 -6.70 28.78
N ILE A 54 4.56 -5.55 28.99
CA ILE A 54 5.80 -5.45 29.74
C ILE A 54 5.59 -4.54 30.95
N LYS A 55 6.11 -4.92 32.12
CA LYS A 55 6.11 -4.09 33.33
C LYS A 55 7.54 -3.67 33.67
N LYS A 56 7.73 -2.39 34.00
CA LYS A 56 9.03 -1.88 34.45
C LYS A 56 9.22 -2.24 35.93
N ASN A 57 10.38 -2.81 36.27
CA ASN A 57 10.83 -3.04 37.64
C ASN A 57 12.35 -2.88 37.70
N ASP A 58 12.89 -2.21 38.71
CA ASP A 58 14.34 -1.96 38.87
C ASP A 58 15.03 -1.47 37.59
N ASN A 59 14.41 -0.48 36.93
CA ASN A 59 14.82 0.08 35.64
C ASN A 59 14.85 -0.89 34.44
N LYS A 60 14.47 -2.15 34.61
CA LYS A 60 14.36 -3.16 33.53
C LYS A 60 12.90 -3.42 33.18
N TYR A 61 12.66 -3.99 32.02
CA TYR A 61 11.32 -4.36 31.55
C TYR A 61 11.16 -5.87 31.55
N TYR A 62 10.10 -6.37 32.17
CA TYR A 62 9.81 -7.79 32.29
C TYR A 62 8.52 -8.12 31.55
N TYR A 63 8.54 -9.17 30.74
CA TYR A 63 7.37 -9.61 30.01
C TYR A 63 6.35 -10.27 30.94
N LYS A 64 5.09 -9.88 30.78
CA LYS A 64 3.93 -10.45 31.47
C LYS A 64 3.12 -11.26 30.48
N ASN A 65 2.93 -12.55 30.77
CA ASN A 65 2.11 -13.43 29.94
C ASN A 65 0.62 -13.14 30.14
N ALA A 66 -0.24 -13.89 29.43
CA ALA A 66 -1.69 -13.80 29.54
C ALA A 66 -2.26 -14.22 30.92
N SER A 67 -1.43 -14.55 31.91
CA SER A 67 -1.89 -14.72 33.30
C SER A 67 -1.31 -13.65 34.24
N GLY A 68 -0.70 -12.58 33.69
CA GLY A 68 -0.06 -11.51 34.47
C GLY A 68 1.26 -11.93 35.16
N LYS A 69 1.67 -13.19 35.01
CA LYS A 69 2.92 -13.73 35.58
C LYS A 69 4.12 -13.28 34.76
N THR A 70 5.23 -13.03 35.45
CA THR A 70 6.50 -12.70 34.78
C THR A 70 7.07 -13.94 34.12
N ASP A 71 7.25 -13.90 32.81
CA ASP A 71 7.91 -14.98 32.06
C ASP A 71 9.34 -14.56 31.68
N LYS A 72 10.30 -15.14 32.39
CA LYS A 72 11.75 -14.92 32.23
C LYS A 72 12.39 -15.85 31.20
N LYS A 73 11.63 -16.74 30.55
CA LYS A 73 12.18 -17.70 29.59
C LYS A 73 12.72 -16.95 28.37
N THR A 74 13.99 -17.17 28.06
CA THR A 74 14.65 -16.56 26.90
C THR A 74 13.90 -16.85 25.61
N GLY A 75 13.78 -15.84 24.75
CA GLY A 75 13.23 -15.96 23.42
C GLY A 75 12.10 -14.97 23.14
N TRP A 76 11.56 -15.08 21.94
CA TRP A 76 10.49 -14.22 21.49
C TRP A 76 9.14 -14.57 22.13
N LYS A 77 8.47 -13.53 22.58
CA LYS A 77 7.12 -13.54 23.13
C LYS A 77 6.14 -12.96 22.12
N LYS A 78 4.96 -13.53 22.08
CA LYS A 78 3.91 -13.21 21.12
C LYS A 78 2.83 -12.34 21.76
N ASN A 79 2.21 -11.47 20.98
CA ASN A 79 0.98 -10.80 21.40
C ASN A 79 -0.23 -11.73 21.24
N GLN A 80 -1.42 -11.22 21.56
CA GLN A 80 -2.69 -11.95 21.43
C GLN A 80 -2.95 -12.41 19.98
N ASN A 81 -2.45 -11.66 18.99
CA ASN A 81 -2.55 -12.00 17.57
C ASN A 81 -1.45 -12.99 17.10
N GLY A 82 -0.72 -13.62 18.01
CA GLY A 82 0.32 -14.60 17.69
C GLY A 82 1.61 -14.03 17.06
N LYS A 83 1.75 -12.71 16.97
CA LYS A 83 2.90 -12.01 16.37
C LYS A 83 4.01 -11.77 17.38
N TYR A 84 5.26 -11.92 16.97
CA TYR A 84 6.41 -11.64 17.85
C TYR A 84 6.55 -10.14 18.14
N VAL A 85 6.62 -9.79 19.43
CA VAL A 85 6.60 -8.39 19.89
C VAL A 85 7.73 -8.05 20.87
N TYR A 86 8.11 -8.99 21.75
CA TYR A 86 9.16 -8.77 22.74
C TYR A 86 10.15 -9.94 22.73
N TYR A 87 11.44 -9.65 22.81
CA TYR A 87 12.46 -10.67 23.01
C TYR A 87 12.97 -10.60 24.45
N VAL A 88 12.78 -11.66 25.21
CA VAL A 88 13.36 -11.83 26.54
C VAL A 88 14.77 -12.38 26.39
N GLY A 89 15.76 -11.65 26.91
CA GLY A 89 17.16 -12.07 26.90
C GLY A 89 17.47 -13.11 27.97
N SER A 90 18.72 -13.61 27.97
CA SER A 90 19.20 -14.64 28.92
C SER A 90 19.06 -14.23 30.39
N LYS A 91 19.11 -12.93 30.68
CA LYS A 91 18.94 -12.35 32.02
C LYS A 91 17.47 -12.19 32.44
N GLY A 92 16.52 -12.69 31.66
CA GLY A 92 15.10 -12.74 32.00
C GLY A 92 14.31 -11.44 31.85
N TYR A 93 14.94 -10.37 31.37
CA TYR A 93 14.28 -9.11 31.01
C TYR A 93 14.23 -8.92 29.49
N VAL A 94 13.34 -8.06 29.02
CA VAL A 94 13.12 -7.75 27.61
C VAL A 94 14.26 -6.89 27.08
N THR A 95 14.95 -7.38 26.04
CA THR A 95 16.06 -6.66 25.40
C THR A 95 15.67 -6.06 24.05
N GLU A 96 14.75 -6.69 23.32
CA GLU A 96 14.24 -6.19 22.04
C GLU A 96 12.73 -6.03 22.06
N LYS A 97 12.24 -5.02 21.36
CA LYS A 97 10.81 -4.76 21.15
C LYS A 97 10.55 -4.46 19.67
N ILE A 98 9.50 -5.05 19.11
CA ILE A 98 8.95 -4.70 17.80
C ILE A 98 7.59 -4.05 18.02
N SER A 99 7.41 -2.85 17.48
CA SER A 99 6.17 -2.08 17.66
C SER A 99 5.95 -1.17 16.46
N GLY A 100 4.75 -1.21 15.87
CA GLY A 100 4.43 -0.41 14.67
C GLY A 100 5.34 -0.69 13.47
N GLY A 101 5.93 -1.89 13.39
CA GLY A 101 6.94 -2.25 12.40
C GLY A 101 8.34 -1.69 12.66
N TYR A 102 8.57 -0.98 13.77
CA TYR A 102 9.90 -0.53 14.17
C TYR A 102 10.54 -1.48 15.16
N TRP A 103 11.87 -1.52 15.14
CA TRP A 103 12.69 -2.25 16.10
C TRP A 103 13.25 -1.30 17.15
N TYR A 104 13.14 -1.69 18.41
CA TYR A 104 13.71 -1.01 19.56
C TYR A 104 14.60 -1.95 20.36
N HIS A 105 15.75 -1.43 20.77
CA HIS A 105 16.69 -2.12 21.65
C HIS A 105 16.73 -1.44 23.02
N PHE A 106 16.77 -2.22 24.09
CA PHE A 106 16.84 -1.70 25.45
C PHE A 106 18.27 -1.28 25.80
N SER A 107 18.50 0.02 25.99
CA SER A 107 19.83 0.59 26.27
C SER A 107 20.24 0.55 27.76
N GLY A 108 19.57 -0.26 28.58
CA GLY A 108 19.76 -0.29 30.04
C GLY A 108 18.91 0.71 30.83
N LYS A 109 18.45 1.80 30.20
CA LYS A 109 17.54 2.80 30.81
C LYS A 109 16.18 2.88 30.13
N LYS A 110 16.18 2.85 28.79
CA LYS A 110 14.96 2.96 27.97
C LYS A 110 15.10 2.18 26.67
N PHE A 111 13.98 1.97 25.99
CA PHE A 111 13.98 1.45 24.63
C PHE A 111 14.36 2.55 23.65
N VAL A 112 15.36 2.28 22.82
CA VAL A 112 15.85 3.18 21.77
C VAL A 112 15.53 2.57 20.42
N LYS A 113 14.90 3.34 19.54
CA LYS A 113 14.56 2.92 18.18
C LYS A 113 15.86 2.70 17.39
N LYS A 114 15.99 1.54 16.75
CA LYS A 114 17.11 1.20 15.88
C LYS A 114 16.71 1.40 14.43
N SER A 115 17.59 2.01 13.65
CA SER A 115 17.36 2.25 12.22
C SER A 115 17.39 0.93 11.43
N LEU A 116 16.48 0.82 10.46
CA LEU A 116 16.39 -0.28 9.51
C LEU A 116 16.58 0.17 8.06
N SER A 117 17.02 1.42 7.83
CA SER A 117 17.12 2.02 6.50
C SER A 117 18.05 1.25 5.56
N SER A 118 19.15 0.68 6.05
CA SER A 118 20.07 -0.15 5.25
C SER A 118 19.51 -1.53 4.87
N TYR A 119 18.37 -1.90 5.48
CA TYR A 119 17.70 -3.19 5.27
C TYR A 119 16.41 -3.07 4.44
N LYS A 120 16.14 -1.93 3.79
CA LYS A 120 14.99 -1.78 2.89
C LYS A 120 14.96 -2.88 1.83
N ASN A 121 13.82 -3.56 1.69
CA ASN A 121 13.59 -4.72 0.81
C ASN A 121 14.53 -5.91 1.08
N LYS A 122 15.08 -5.99 2.29
CA LYS A 122 16.00 -7.05 2.73
C LYS A 122 15.50 -7.65 4.04
N THR A 123 16.28 -8.57 4.59
CA THR A 123 15.98 -9.19 5.88
C THR A 123 17.00 -8.76 6.93
N LYS A 124 16.55 -8.70 8.19
CA LYS A 124 17.38 -8.42 9.36
C LYS A 124 17.14 -9.50 10.41
N THR A 125 18.22 -10.06 10.93
CA THR A 125 18.17 -10.93 12.12
C THR A 125 18.11 -10.08 13.39
N ILE A 126 17.10 -10.31 14.22
CA ILE A 126 16.87 -9.65 15.50
C ILE A 126 16.49 -10.74 16.51
N GLY A 127 17.18 -10.82 17.65
CA GLY A 127 16.88 -11.80 18.69
C GLY A 127 16.74 -13.23 18.14
N LYS A 128 17.70 -13.69 17.33
CA LYS A 128 17.71 -15.06 16.75
C LYS A 128 16.59 -15.36 15.74
N LYS A 129 15.87 -14.35 15.24
CA LYS A 129 14.85 -14.51 14.19
C LYS A 129 15.06 -13.54 13.05
N ILE A 130 14.71 -13.98 11.85
CA ILE A 130 14.89 -13.20 10.63
C ILE A 130 13.57 -12.50 10.30
N PHE A 131 13.61 -11.18 10.15
CA PHE A 131 12.46 -10.34 9.81
C PHE A 131 12.67 -9.71 8.44
N PHE A 132 11.60 -9.60 7.65
CA PHE A 132 11.63 -8.86 6.38
C PHE A 132 11.30 -7.39 6.61
N VAL A 133 12.06 -6.51 5.96
CA VAL A 133 11.91 -5.06 6.05
C VAL A 133 11.49 -4.52 4.69
N ASN A 134 10.39 -3.77 4.64
CA ASN A 134 9.86 -3.21 3.40
C ASN A 134 10.66 -2.01 2.89
N SER A 135 10.26 -1.46 1.75
CA SER A 135 10.86 -0.26 1.12
C SER A 135 10.83 0.98 2.02
N LYS A 136 9.87 1.05 2.94
CA LYS A 136 9.71 2.14 3.94
C LYS A 136 10.59 1.93 5.18
N GLY A 137 11.41 0.87 5.25
CA GLY A 137 12.27 0.59 6.40
C GLY A 137 11.51 0.08 7.63
N LYS A 138 10.35 -0.56 7.44
CA LYS A 138 9.54 -1.16 8.51
C LYS A 138 9.54 -2.68 8.40
N ILE A 139 9.58 -3.36 9.53
CA ILE A 139 9.36 -4.81 9.65
C ILE A 139 7.93 -5.13 9.23
N VAL A 140 7.79 -6.08 8.31
CA VAL A 140 6.49 -6.58 7.86
C VAL A 140 6.00 -7.66 8.81
N LEU A 141 4.83 -7.44 9.40
CA LEU A 141 4.21 -8.36 10.36
C LEU A 141 3.03 -9.14 9.78
N LYS A 142 2.62 -8.83 8.55
CA LYS A 142 1.61 -9.60 7.81
C LYS A 142 2.28 -10.75 7.05
N SER A 143 1.65 -11.92 7.13
CA SER A 143 2.09 -13.10 6.41
C SER A 143 2.02 -12.92 4.90
N GLY A 144 2.57 -13.89 4.18
CA GLY A 144 2.48 -14.00 2.74
C GLY A 144 3.76 -13.59 2.02
N TRP A 145 3.68 -13.68 0.71
CA TRP A 145 4.79 -13.40 -0.17
C TRP A 145 5.06 -11.90 -0.30
N LYS A 146 6.35 -11.54 -0.36
CA LYS A 146 6.82 -10.15 -0.50
C LYS A 146 7.61 -10.04 -1.81
N LYS A 147 7.15 -9.14 -2.68
CA LYS A 147 7.78 -8.83 -3.95
C LYS A 147 8.90 -7.81 -3.72
N VAL A 148 10.05 -8.06 -4.32
CA VAL A 148 11.20 -7.15 -4.38
C VAL A 148 11.53 -6.98 -5.85
N SER A 149 11.51 -5.74 -6.33
CA SER A 149 11.71 -5.40 -7.75
C SER A 149 10.79 -6.22 -8.68
N GLY A 150 9.48 -6.23 -8.37
CA GLY A 150 8.48 -6.96 -9.16
C GLY A 150 8.41 -8.47 -8.92
N VAL A 151 9.38 -9.07 -8.20
CA VAL A 151 9.44 -10.54 -8.06
C VAL A 151 9.34 -11.05 -6.63
N TYR A 152 8.58 -12.13 -6.45
CA TYR A 152 8.51 -12.85 -5.18
C TYR A 152 9.90 -13.30 -4.72
N THR A 153 10.28 -12.81 -3.54
CA THR A 153 11.64 -12.96 -3.02
C THR A 153 11.63 -13.50 -1.60
N TYR A 154 10.64 -13.15 -0.78
CA TYR A 154 10.54 -13.65 0.59
C TYR A 154 9.12 -14.08 0.93
N TYR A 155 8.99 -15.13 1.77
CA TYR A 155 7.72 -15.45 2.42
C TYR A 155 7.82 -15.08 3.90
N VAL A 156 6.87 -14.28 4.38
CA VAL A 156 6.72 -13.92 5.79
C VAL A 156 5.67 -14.84 6.41
N SER A 157 5.99 -15.49 7.52
CA SER A 157 5.06 -16.36 8.25
C SER A 157 4.05 -15.55 9.06
N GLY A 158 2.99 -16.20 9.57
CA GLY A 158 2.00 -15.59 10.48
C GLY A 158 2.60 -15.00 11.76
N THR A 159 3.83 -15.38 12.13
CA THR A 159 4.55 -14.81 13.28
C THR A 159 5.34 -13.54 12.95
N GLY A 160 5.33 -13.09 11.70
CA GLY A 160 6.06 -11.90 11.21
C GLY A 160 7.52 -12.17 10.82
N THR A 161 7.95 -13.42 10.76
CA THR A 161 9.34 -13.78 10.40
C THR A 161 9.44 -14.24 8.95
N ALA A 162 10.54 -13.90 8.28
CA ALA A 162 10.83 -14.44 6.96
C ALA A 162 11.25 -15.91 7.09
N SER A 163 10.53 -16.83 6.45
CA SER A 163 10.81 -18.28 6.51
C SER A 163 11.40 -18.84 5.21
N VAL A 164 11.12 -18.19 4.08
CA VAL A 164 11.64 -18.54 2.76
C VAL A 164 12.27 -17.33 2.09
N LYS A 165 13.38 -17.57 1.38
CA LYS A 165 14.02 -16.63 0.48
C LYS A 165 14.24 -17.28 -0.88
N LEU A 166 13.92 -16.57 -1.95
CA LEU A 166 14.19 -16.93 -3.32
C LEU A 166 15.18 -15.92 -3.90
N THR A 167 16.33 -16.40 -4.36
CA THR A 167 17.16 -15.65 -5.31
C THR A 167 16.88 -16.28 -6.67
N GLY A 168 16.95 -15.55 -7.78
CA GLY A 168 16.52 -16.05 -9.11
C GLY A 168 17.26 -17.28 -9.68
N LYS A 169 17.97 -18.03 -8.84
CA LYS A 169 18.53 -19.36 -9.10
C LYS A 169 18.29 -20.34 -7.94
N LYS A 170 18.11 -19.88 -6.69
CA LYS A 170 18.17 -20.73 -5.49
C LYS A 170 17.00 -20.48 -4.53
N TYR A 171 16.56 -21.57 -3.91
CA TYR A 171 15.58 -21.60 -2.84
C TYR A 171 16.28 -21.74 -1.48
N TYR A 172 15.90 -20.94 -0.49
CA TYR A 172 16.43 -20.99 0.86
C TYR A 172 15.32 -21.10 1.91
N LYS A 173 15.59 -21.90 2.95
CA LYS A 173 14.80 -21.95 4.19
C LYS A 173 15.64 -21.45 5.37
N VAL A 174 14.97 -20.95 6.41
CA VAL A 174 15.66 -20.63 7.66
C VAL A 174 16.04 -21.91 8.41
N SER A 175 17.30 -22.01 8.83
CA SER A 175 17.83 -23.07 9.68
C SER A 175 18.86 -22.47 10.62
N ARG A 176 18.71 -22.70 11.94
CA ARG A 176 19.62 -22.17 12.98
C ARG A 176 19.97 -20.68 12.74
N GLU A 177 18.94 -19.85 12.59
CA GLU A 177 19.08 -18.37 12.45
C GLU A 177 19.73 -17.88 11.14
N SER A 178 19.97 -18.78 10.18
CA SER A 178 20.59 -18.47 8.89
C SER A 178 19.80 -19.03 7.71
N TRP A 179 20.12 -18.55 6.51
CA TRP A 179 19.53 -19.03 5.26
C TRP A 179 20.28 -20.26 4.75
N LYS A 180 19.62 -21.42 4.71
CA LYS A 180 20.19 -22.65 4.14
C LYS A 180 19.59 -22.91 2.76
N ALA A 181 20.45 -23.01 1.75
CA ALA A 181 20.05 -23.36 0.40
C ALA A 181 19.42 -24.76 0.38
N GLN A 182 18.36 -24.92 -0.40
CA GLN A 182 17.66 -26.17 -0.61
C GLN A 182 18.01 -26.69 -2.01
N SER A 183 18.28 -27.99 -2.12
CA SER A 183 18.46 -28.62 -3.42
C SER A 183 17.13 -28.75 -4.14
N LEU A 184 17.12 -28.37 -5.42
CA LEU A 184 15.97 -28.54 -6.31
C LEU A 184 16.24 -29.59 -7.40
N ALA A 185 17.29 -30.40 -7.23
CA ALA A 185 17.73 -31.37 -8.25
C ALA A 185 16.64 -32.37 -8.67
N LYS A 186 15.71 -32.71 -7.77
CA LYS A 186 14.57 -33.60 -8.04
C LYS A 186 13.49 -32.98 -8.93
N HIS A 187 13.52 -31.67 -9.15
CA HIS A 187 12.52 -30.93 -9.90
C HIS A 187 13.08 -30.40 -11.23
N LYS A 188 14.24 -30.87 -11.68
CA LYS A 188 14.85 -30.42 -12.94
C LYS A 188 13.87 -30.54 -14.12
N ASN A 189 13.77 -29.48 -14.91
CA ASN A 189 12.82 -29.32 -16.01
C ASN A 189 11.35 -29.46 -15.61
N ASP A 190 11.04 -29.28 -14.33
CA ASP A 190 9.68 -29.37 -13.80
C ASP A 190 9.40 -28.24 -12.81
N ARG A 191 8.20 -28.26 -12.25
CA ARG A 191 7.68 -27.29 -11.30
C ARG A 191 7.96 -27.72 -9.86
N VAL A 192 8.15 -26.73 -9.00
CA VAL A 192 8.17 -26.90 -7.55
C VAL A 192 7.11 -26.01 -6.91
N LYS A 193 6.29 -26.57 -6.01
CA LYS A 193 5.32 -25.79 -5.22
C LYS A 193 5.94 -25.39 -3.89
N ILE A 194 6.01 -24.08 -3.62
CA ILE A 194 6.56 -23.52 -2.39
C ILE A 194 5.54 -22.54 -1.82
N HIS A 195 5.05 -22.78 -0.60
CA HIS A 195 4.06 -21.93 0.08
C HIS A 195 2.91 -21.46 -0.85
N GLY A 196 2.27 -22.41 -1.53
CA GLY A 196 1.11 -22.16 -2.39
C GLY A 196 1.43 -21.65 -3.81
N LYS A 197 2.67 -21.26 -4.11
CA LYS A 197 3.09 -20.77 -5.44
C LYS A 197 3.94 -21.80 -6.18
N TYR A 198 3.83 -21.82 -7.50
CA TYR A 198 4.61 -22.70 -8.37
C TYR A 198 5.78 -21.94 -9.00
N PHE A 199 6.92 -22.61 -9.12
CA PHE A 199 8.12 -22.07 -9.75
C PHE A 199 8.72 -23.12 -10.67
N TYR A 200 9.22 -22.71 -11.83
CA TYR A 200 9.92 -23.60 -12.74
C TYR A 200 11.37 -23.80 -12.28
N VAL A 201 11.87 -25.02 -12.43
CA VAL A 201 13.27 -25.38 -12.17
C VAL A 201 13.89 -25.90 -13.47
N ASP A 202 15.01 -25.31 -13.88
CA ASP A 202 15.68 -25.66 -15.12
C ASP A 202 16.46 -26.99 -15.05
N LYS A 203 17.06 -27.37 -16.17
CA LYS A 203 17.91 -28.57 -16.29
C LYS A 203 19.08 -28.60 -15.30
N ASN A 204 19.54 -27.44 -14.85
CA ASN A 204 20.64 -27.30 -13.90
C ASN A 204 20.17 -27.35 -12.44
N GLY A 205 18.87 -27.48 -12.20
CA GLY A 205 18.29 -27.43 -10.85
C GLY A 205 18.19 -26.02 -10.28
N SER A 206 18.24 -24.99 -11.14
CA SER A 206 18.09 -23.60 -10.76
C SER A 206 16.66 -23.12 -11.01
N MET A 207 16.13 -22.34 -10.06
CA MET A 207 14.79 -21.78 -10.18
C MET A 207 14.75 -20.61 -11.16
N ILE A 208 13.77 -20.59 -12.07
CA ILE A 208 13.54 -19.48 -12.99
C ILE A 208 12.25 -18.74 -12.60
N LYS A 209 12.26 -17.41 -12.70
CA LYS A 209 11.18 -16.49 -12.29
C LYS A 209 10.27 -16.04 -13.45
N THR A 210 10.45 -16.61 -14.64
CA THR A 210 9.67 -16.29 -15.84
C THR A 210 8.58 -17.33 -16.07
N ALA A 211 7.57 -16.95 -16.85
CA ALA A 211 6.51 -17.88 -17.23
C ALA A 211 7.08 -19.07 -18.01
N LYS A 212 6.64 -20.28 -17.67
CA LYS A 212 7.06 -21.51 -18.33
C LYS A 212 5.95 -22.53 -18.36
N THR A 213 5.98 -23.34 -19.41
CA THR A 213 5.07 -24.47 -19.57
C THR A 213 5.85 -25.77 -19.41
N VAL A 214 5.29 -26.70 -18.64
CA VAL A 214 5.84 -28.04 -18.40
C VAL A 214 4.81 -29.09 -18.80
N LYS A 215 5.23 -30.14 -19.52
CA LYS A 215 4.40 -31.32 -19.78
C LYS A 215 4.71 -32.39 -18.74
N SER A 216 3.68 -32.94 -18.11
CA SER A 216 3.82 -34.00 -17.09
C SER A 216 2.65 -34.96 -17.23
N GLY A 217 2.93 -36.15 -17.79
CA GLY A 217 1.92 -37.08 -18.26
C GLY A 217 1.02 -36.44 -19.34
N ASN A 218 -0.28 -36.71 -19.28
CA ASN A 218 -1.28 -36.18 -20.22
C ASN A 218 -1.72 -34.75 -19.88
N TYR A 219 -0.89 -33.98 -19.18
CA TYR A 219 -1.23 -32.63 -18.74
C TYR A 219 -0.13 -31.63 -19.07
N LYS A 220 -0.56 -30.44 -19.48
CA LYS A 220 0.23 -29.23 -19.68
C LYS A 220 0.02 -28.34 -18.47
N PHE A 221 1.12 -27.94 -17.83
CA PHE A 221 1.12 -27.00 -16.71
C PHE A 221 1.74 -25.69 -17.14
N THR A 222 1.00 -24.59 -17.11
CA THR A 222 1.52 -23.26 -17.44
C THR A 222 1.68 -22.46 -16.16
N ILE A 223 2.92 -22.14 -15.82
CA ILE A 223 3.32 -21.37 -14.64
C ILE A 223 3.51 -19.93 -15.09
N LYS A 224 2.77 -18.98 -14.52
CA LYS A 224 2.97 -17.54 -14.77
C LYS A 224 4.09 -17.00 -13.88
N ALA A 225 4.63 -15.82 -14.21
CA ALA A 225 5.71 -15.19 -13.43
C ALA A 225 5.29 -14.85 -11.98
N ASP A 226 4.00 -14.73 -11.71
CA ASP A 226 3.43 -14.50 -10.38
C ASP A 226 3.22 -15.79 -9.56
N GLY A 227 3.71 -16.92 -10.09
CA GLY A 227 3.65 -18.24 -9.47
C GLY A 227 2.26 -18.88 -9.45
N THR A 228 1.29 -18.35 -10.18
CA THR A 228 0.06 -19.07 -10.51
C THR A 228 0.37 -20.21 -11.49
N CYS A 229 -0.40 -21.29 -11.44
CA CYS A 229 -0.21 -22.44 -12.32
C CYS A 229 -1.56 -22.95 -12.80
N THR A 230 -1.75 -22.99 -14.11
CA THR A 230 -2.90 -23.62 -14.75
C THR A 230 -2.51 -25.04 -15.20
N LYS A 231 -3.47 -25.96 -15.12
CA LYS A 231 -3.31 -27.36 -15.54
C LYS A 231 -4.36 -27.65 -16.61
N THR A 232 -3.92 -28.05 -17.80
CA THR A 232 -4.77 -28.37 -18.94
C THR A 232 -4.50 -29.80 -19.38
N LYS A 233 -5.53 -30.58 -19.72
CA LYS A 233 -5.37 -31.92 -20.28
C LYS A 233 -4.88 -31.80 -21.72
N ILE A 234 -3.94 -32.64 -22.12
CA ILE A 234 -3.47 -32.72 -23.50
C ILE A 234 -4.47 -33.61 -24.25
N GLU A 235 -5.24 -33.02 -25.16
CA GLU A 235 -6.09 -33.77 -26.08
C GLU A 235 -5.23 -34.40 -27.16
N THR A 236 -5.19 -35.74 -27.18
CA THR A 236 -4.71 -36.50 -28.32
C THR A 236 -5.87 -36.62 -29.30
N LYS A 237 -5.90 -35.81 -30.35
CA LYS A 237 -6.72 -36.12 -31.51
C LYS A 237 -6.08 -37.33 -32.20
N THR A 238 -6.76 -38.47 -32.15
CA THR A 238 -6.52 -39.57 -33.09
C THR A 238 -6.87 -39.03 -34.48
N PRO A 239 -6.02 -39.16 -35.52
CA PRO A 239 -6.45 -38.85 -36.87
C PRO A 239 -7.50 -39.88 -37.26
N ASP A 240 -8.74 -39.44 -37.45
CA ASP A 240 -9.80 -40.27 -38.02
C ASP A 240 -9.44 -40.58 -39.47
N ASN A 241 -8.91 -41.77 -39.69
CA ASN A 241 -8.73 -42.35 -41.01
C ASN A 241 -10.08 -42.87 -41.51
N SER A 242 -10.90 -41.98 -42.06
CA SER A 242 -12.07 -42.37 -42.84
C SER A 242 -12.53 -41.23 -43.74
N ASN A 243 -12.11 -41.24 -45.01
CA ASN A 243 -13.10 -41.32 -46.07
C ASN A 243 -12.50 -41.83 -47.39
N SER A 244 -13.06 -42.94 -47.86
CA SER A 244 -12.93 -43.47 -49.21
C SER A 244 -13.72 -42.61 -50.18
N GLY A 245 -13.08 -42.11 -51.24
CA GLY A 245 -13.74 -41.43 -52.35
C GLY A 245 -12.87 -41.47 -53.60
N LYS A 246 -13.19 -42.40 -54.49
CA LYS A 246 -12.58 -42.62 -55.80
C LYS A 246 -12.97 -41.50 -56.78
N SER A 247 -12.03 -40.88 -57.49
CA SER A 247 -12.21 -40.45 -58.88
C SER A 247 -10.87 -40.27 -59.60
N ASP A 248 -10.86 -40.63 -60.88
CA ASP A 248 -9.71 -41.05 -61.66
C ASP A 248 -8.80 -39.93 -62.22
N ASN A 249 -7.54 -40.33 -62.44
CA ASN A 249 -6.42 -39.75 -63.20
C ASN A 249 -6.65 -38.56 -64.15
N THR A 250 -5.81 -37.52 -64.00
CA THR A 250 -5.00 -36.99 -65.12
C THR A 250 -3.78 -36.23 -64.58
N GLY A 251 -2.64 -36.44 -65.23
CA GLY A 251 -1.30 -36.24 -64.68
C GLY A 251 -0.89 -34.81 -64.32
N LYS A 252 -0.08 -34.72 -63.25
CA LYS A 252 1.24 -34.08 -63.31
C LYS A 252 2.02 -34.45 -62.06
N ASN A 253 3.11 -35.15 -62.29
CA ASN A 253 4.11 -35.51 -61.31
C ASN A 253 4.74 -34.20 -60.84
N ASN A 254 4.48 -33.78 -59.60
CA ASN A 254 5.34 -32.83 -58.91
C ASN A 254 5.67 -33.39 -57.52
N ASN A 255 6.97 -33.61 -57.41
CA ASN A 255 7.75 -34.04 -56.28
C ASN A 255 7.55 -33.09 -55.07
N GLY A 256 7.47 -33.66 -53.86
CA GLY A 256 7.72 -32.96 -52.60
C GLY A 256 6.64 -31.98 -52.10
N LYS A 257 5.72 -32.46 -51.25
CA LYS A 257 5.06 -31.58 -50.27
C LYS A 257 5.83 -31.67 -48.95
N THR A 258 6.90 -30.90 -48.88
CA THR A 258 7.47 -30.41 -47.62
C THR A 258 6.37 -29.75 -46.79
N ASP A 259 6.45 -29.89 -45.47
CA ASP A 259 5.70 -29.08 -44.50
C ASP A 259 5.51 -27.66 -45.03
N ASP A 260 4.25 -27.24 -45.23
CA ASP A 260 3.88 -25.90 -45.66
C ASP A 260 4.41 -24.93 -44.58
N THR A 261 5.64 -24.46 -44.80
CA THR A 261 6.28 -23.45 -43.98
C THR A 261 5.53 -22.16 -44.29
N ILE A 262 4.59 -21.79 -43.43
CA ILE A 262 3.86 -20.53 -43.51
C ILE A 262 4.90 -19.42 -43.71
N PRO A 263 4.81 -18.61 -44.80
CA PRO A 263 5.75 -17.53 -45.04
C PRO A 263 5.82 -16.63 -43.81
N ALA A 264 7.04 -16.24 -43.42
CA ALA A 264 7.23 -15.25 -42.37
C ALA A 264 6.50 -13.96 -42.79
N HIS A 265 5.39 -13.66 -42.13
CA HIS A 265 4.61 -12.45 -42.34
C HIS A 265 4.34 -11.82 -40.97
N THR A 266 4.09 -10.52 -40.96
CA THR A 266 3.54 -9.85 -39.78
C THR A 266 2.06 -10.20 -39.72
N HIS A 267 1.63 -10.85 -38.63
CA HIS A 267 0.22 -11.18 -38.44
C HIS A 267 -0.63 -9.90 -38.41
N GLN A 268 -1.78 -9.94 -39.08
CA GLN A 268 -2.78 -8.86 -39.11
C GLN A 268 -4.04 -9.36 -38.40
N TRP A 269 -4.20 -9.00 -37.14
CA TRP A 269 -5.22 -9.52 -36.23
C TRP A 269 -6.54 -8.75 -36.38
N SER A 270 -7.53 -9.40 -36.99
CA SER A 270 -8.89 -8.89 -37.17
C SER A 270 -9.83 -9.42 -36.08
N PRO A 271 -10.79 -8.61 -35.59
CA PRO A 271 -11.87 -9.10 -34.72
C PRO A 271 -12.91 -9.95 -35.45
N LEU A 272 -12.79 -10.11 -36.78
CA LEU A 272 -13.73 -10.87 -37.60
C LEU A 272 -13.26 -12.31 -37.84
N ALA A 273 -14.21 -13.23 -37.89
CA ALA A 273 -14.06 -14.57 -38.42
C ALA A 273 -13.96 -14.55 -39.96
N GLU A 274 -13.71 -15.71 -40.55
CA GLU A 274 -13.55 -15.86 -42.00
C GLU A 274 -14.83 -15.51 -42.78
N ASP A 275 -15.99 -15.74 -42.18
CA ASP A 275 -17.31 -15.37 -42.71
C ASP A 275 -17.69 -13.90 -42.43
N HIS A 276 -16.74 -13.07 -41.98
CA HIS A 276 -16.91 -11.66 -41.62
C HIS A 276 -17.85 -11.42 -40.42
N THR A 277 -18.16 -12.43 -39.62
CA THR A 277 -18.87 -12.26 -38.35
C THR A 277 -17.92 -11.86 -37.23
N MET A 278 -18.43 -11.17 -36.21
CA MET A 278 -17.62 -10.82 -35.03
C MET A 278 -17.26 -12.08 -34.23
N LEU A 279 -15.99 -12.22 -33.89
CA LEU A 279 -15.54 -13.23 -32.95
C LEU A 279 -16.13 -12.93 -31.57
N LYS A 280 -16.56 -13.98 -30.87
CA LYS A 280 -17.23 -13.85 -29.57
C LYS A 280 -16.21 -13.78 -28.45
N ASP A 281 -16.41 -12.87 -27.52
CA ASP A 281 -15.65 -12.84 -26.28
C ASP A 281 -15.94 -14.10 -25.43
N THR A 282 -14.94 -14.54 -24.69
CA THR A 282 -15.06 -15.70 -23.79
C THR A 282 -14.58 -15.35 -22.39
N ASN A 283 -14.82 -16.26 -21.43
CA ASN A 283 -14.30 -16.18 -20.06
C ASN A 283 -14.65 -14.88 -19.30
N TYR A 284 -15.82 -14.28 -19.58
CA TYR A 284 -16.26 -13.08 -18.86
C TYR A 284 -16.47 -13.38 -17.36
N VAL A 285 -15.74 -12.65 -16.52
CA VAL A 285 -15.85 -12.70 -15.06
C VAL A 285 -15.98 -11.29 -14.52
N LYS A 286 -17.00 -11.07 -13.69
CA LYS A 286 -17.17 -9.82 -12.92
C LYS A 286 -16.69 -10.02 -11.48
N HIS A 287 -15.95 -9.05 -10.98
CA HIS A 287 -15.45 -8.97 -9.62
C HIS A 287 -16.06 -7.75 -8.94
N ASP A 288 -16.86 -7.97 -7.90
CA ASP A 288 -17.52 -6.90 -7.16
C ASP A 288 -16.52 -6.06 -6.36
N ALA A 289 -16.89 -4.80 -6.11
CA ALA A 289 -16.11 -3.90 -5.29
C ALA A 289 -15.98 -4.42 -3.85
N VAL A 290 -14.76 -4.36 -3.31
CA VAL A 290 -14.50 -4.71 -1.91
C VAL A 290 -14.57 -3.44 -1.07
N VAL A 291 -15.58 -3.36 -0.20
CA VAL A 291 -15.79 -2.24 0.73
C VAL A 291 -15.46 -2.68 2.15
N GLU A 292 -14.57 -1.94 2.83
CA GLU A 292 -14.24 -2.18 4.23
C GLU A 292 -14.44 -0.91 5.06
N ASN A 293 -14.76 -1.09 6.34
CA ASN A 293 -14.81 0.00 7.30
C ASN A 293 -13.39 0.37 7.74
N VAL A 294 -12.88 1.48 7.19
CA VAL A 294 -11.53 1.98 7.50
C VAL A 294 -11.64 3.07 8.56
N TYR A 295 -10.81 2.97 9.61
CA TYR A 295 -10.70 4.02 10.61
C TYR A 295 -9.94 5.21 10.02
N LYS A 296 -10.63 6.32 9.77
CA LYS A 296 -10.06 7.54 9.20
C LYS A 296 -10.74 8.77 9.78
N GLU A 297 -10.15 9.93 9.49
CA GLU A 297 -10.71 11.23 9.86
C GLU A 297 -12.07 11.41 9.17
N VAL A 298 -13.08 11.77 9.96
CA VAL A 298 -14.46 12.01 9.53
C VAL A 298 -14.68 13.51 9.38
N THR A 299 -14.27 14.27 10.39
CA THR A 299 -14.29 15.73 10.37
C THR A 299 -12.89 16.26 10.73
N PRO A 300 -12.34 17.19 9.94
CA PRO A 300 -11.03 17.75 10.22
C PRO A 300 -11.06 18.66 11.45
N GLU A 301 -9.88 18.89 12.03
CA GLU A 301 -9.70 19.87 13.09
C GLU A 301 -10.11 21.26 12.57
N GLN A 302 -11.02 21.92 13.27
CA GLN A 302 -11.52 23.23 12.88
C GLN A 302 -11.34 24.26 13.99
N LYS A 303 -10.96 25.47 13.59
CA LYS A 303 -10.85 26.62 14.47
C LYS A 303 -12.22 27.26 14.59
N LYS A 304 -12.75 27.32 15.80
CA LYS A 304 -13.95 28.08 16.11
C LYS A 304 -13.54 29.41 16.72
N GLU A 305 -13.81 30.49 16.01
CA GLU A 305 -13.64 31.85 16.52
C GLU A 305 -14.79 32.18 17.46
N ILE A 306 -14.45 32.77 18.61
CA ILE A 306 -15.40 33.18 19.63
C ILE A 306 -15.49 34.69 19.57
N TYR A 307 -16.70 35.19 19.41
CA TYR A 307 -17.01 36.61 19.43
C TYR A 307 -17.96 36.92 20.58
N THR A 308 -18.09 38.20 20.93
CA THR A 308 -19.22 38.68 21.74
C THR A 308 -20.54 38.28 21.08
N THR A 309 -21.51 37.82 21.88
CA THR A 309 -22.82 37.37 21.39
C THR A 309 -23.65 38.51 20.80
N THR A 310 -23.42 39.73 21.28
CA THR A 310 -23.99 40.98 20.77
C THR A 310 -22.87 41.91 20.33
N SER A 311 -23.20 42.90 19.50
CA SER A 311 -22.28 43.97 19.19
C SER A 311 -22.04 44.84 20.44
N VAL A 312 -20.78 45.19 20.66
CA VAL A 312 -20.31 45.94 21.82
C VAL A 312 -19.61 47.22 21.37
N TYR A 313 -19.45 48.16 22.28
CA TYR A 313 -18.80 49.44 22.02
C TYR A 313 -17.30 49.32 22.25
N VAL A 314 -16.46 49.71 21.29
CA VAL A 314 -14.99 49.67 21.41
C VAL A 314 -14.43 51.08 21.36
N CYS A 315 -13.56 51.44 22.29
CA CYS A 315 -12.83 52.70 22.25
C CYS A 315 -11.62 52.59 21.31
N LEU A 316 -11.71 53.18 20.11
CA LEU A 316 -10.63 53.16 19.12
C LEU A 316 -9.41 53.97 19.57
N THR A 317 -9.61 55.03 20.38
CA THR A 317 -8.50 55.80 20.96
C THR A 317 -7.64 54.95 21.90
N CYS A 318 -8.23 54.04 22.67
CA CYS A 318 -7.47 53.09 23.49
C CYS A 318 -6.67 52.10 22.62
N VAL A 319 -7.27 51.62 21.54
CA VAL A 319 -6.60 50.72 20.59
C VAL A 319 -5.45 51.44 19.89
N TRP A 320 -5.63 52.70 19.48
CA TRP A 320 -4.55 53.53 18.90
C TRP A 320 -3.34 53.67 19.82
N LYS A 321 -3.54 53.70 21.14
CA LYS A 321 -2.43 53.70 22.10
C LYS A 321 -1.63 52.39 22.13
N LYS A 322 -2.14 51.32 21.52
CA LYS A 322 -1.43 50.05 21.29
C LYS A 322 -0.73 49.98 19.94
N LYS A 323 -0.76 51.06 19.15
CA LYS A 323 -0.02 51.14 17.90
C LYS A 323 1.46 50.73 18.13
N PRO A 324 2.01 49.83 17.30
CA PRO A 324 3.42 49.48 17.32
C PRO A 324 4.31 50.73 17.23
N LYS A 325 5.40 50.75 18.00
CA LYS A 325 6.36 51.87 17.94
C LYS A 325 7.18 51.80 16.66
N GLU A 326 7.79 52.92 16.28
CA GLU A 326 8.66 52.98 15.11
C GLU A 326 9.77 51.91 15.19
N GLY A 327 9.87 51.09 14.13
CA GLY A 327 10.81 49.96 14.06
C GLY A 327 10.30 48.65 14.67
N GLU A 328 9.15 48.62 15.34
CA GLU A 328 8.52 47.37 15.79
C GLU A 328 7.77 46.70 14.62
N PRO A 329 7.94 45.38 14.43
CA PRO A 329 7.23 44.66 13.38
C PRO A 329 5.74 44.54 13.71
N TRP A 330 4.88 44.69 12.71
CA TRP A 330 3.45 44.43 12.77
C TRP A 330 2.98 43.76 11.48
N VAL A 331 1.79 43.17 11.50
CA VAL A 331 1.22 42.46 10.35
C VAL A 331 0.31 43.40 9.58
N ASP A 332 0.71 43.69 8.34
CA ASP A 332 -0.11 44.41 7.38
C ASP A 332 -1.23 43.53 6.84
N LEU A 333 -2.46 43.78 7.31
CA LEU A 333 -3.60 42.92 7.01
C LEU A 333 -4.27 43.27 5.67
N ASP A 334 -4.24 44.54 5.27
CA ASP A 334 -4.85 45.00 4.01
C ASP A 334 -3.81 45.39 2.94
N GLY A 335 -2.52 45.41 3.28
CA GLY A 335 -1.41 45.60 2.34
C GLY A 335 -1.12 47.05 2.02
N ASP A 336 -1.68 48.01 2.78
CA ASP A 336 -1.52 49.44 2.52
C ASP A 336 -0.28 50.07 3.19
N GLY A 337 0.45 49.28 3.98
CA GLY A 337 1.65 49.68 4.71
C GLY A 337 1.40 50.62 5.89
N LYS A 338 0.15 50.82 6.32
CA LYS A 338 -0.25 51.74 7.39
C LYS A 338 -1.01 51.02 8.49
N TRP A 339 -0.52 51.19 9.72
CA TRP A 339 -1.26 50.67 10.87
C TRP A 339 -2.50 51.51 11.17
N THR A 340 -3.67 50.88 11.24
CA THR A 340 -4.92 51.49 11.68
C THR A 340 -5.55 50.72 12.86
N ALA A 341 -6.21 51.44 13.76
CA ALA A 341 -6.94 50.79 14.86
C ALA A 341 -8.14 49.97 14.34
N GLN A 342 -8.67 50.31 13.16
CA GLN A 342 -9.88 49.70 12.60
C GLN A 342 -9.62 48.39 11.84
N VAL A 343 -8.40 48.14 11.38
CA VAL A 343 -8.04 46.93 10.63
C VAL A 343 -7.03 46.12 11.45
N GLU A 344 -5.80 46.61 11.60
CA GLU A 344 -4.70 45.94 12.31
C GLU A 344 -4.96 45.86 13.82
N GLY A 345 -5.56 46.91 14.37
CA GLY A 345 -5.83 47.02 15.81
C GLY A 345 -6.95 46.12 16.33
N ARG A 346 -7.67 45.40 15.46
CA ARG A 346 -8.83 44.58 15.84
C ARG A 346 -8.51 43.52 16.90
N GLU A 347 -7.29 42.99 16.91
CA GLU A 347 -6.84 42.00 17.91
C GLU A 347 -6.86 42.56 19.35
N TYR A 348 -6.78 43.89 19.51
CA TYR A 348 -6.80 44.56 20.81
C TYR A 348 -8.21 44.93 21.27
N PHE A 349 -9.24 44.78 20.43
CA PHE A 349 -10.62 45.18 20.78
C PHE A 349 -11.12 44.47 22.05
N LYS A 350 -10.69 43.23 22.27
CA LYS A 350 -11.02 42.42 23.48
C LYS A 350 -10.57 43.04 24.80
N TYR A 351 -9.67 44.02 24.78
CA TYR A 351 -9.20 44.71 25.99
C TYR A 351 -9.88 46.05 26.23
N PHE A 352 -10.61 46.59 25.24
CA PHE A 352 -11.12 47.97 25.26
C PHE A 352 -12.57 48.07 24.80
N TYR A 353 -13.36 47.03 25.05
CA TYR A 353 -14.79 47.00 24.76
C TYR A 353 -15.65 47.18 26.01
N TYR A 354 -16.86 47.69 25.80
CA TYR A 354 -17.88 47.97 26.80
C TYR A 354 -19.20 47.35 26.35
N SER A 355 -19.92 46.71 27.27
CA SER A 355 -21.19 46.02 26.99
C SER A 355 -22.29 46.96 26.51
N ASP A 356 -22.24 48.22 26.93
CA ASP A 356 -23.25 49.23 26.65
C ASP A 356 -22.63 50.63 26.49
N ILE A 357 -23.47 51.57 26.05
CA ILE A 357 -23.07 52.95 25.78
C ILE A 357 -22.74 53.75 27.06
N ASN A 358 -23.32 53.37 28.20
CA ASN A 358 -23.08 54.08 29.47
C ASN A 358 -21.65 53.82 29.93
N GLY A 359 -21.17 52.58 29.85
CA GLY A 359 -19.77 52.24 30.16
C GLY A 359 -18.76 52.95 29.26
N LEU A 360 -19.05 53.10 27.95
CA LEU A 360 -18.20 53.88 27.05
C LEU A 360 -18.23 55.38 27.41
N THR A 361 -19.39 55.92 27.78
CA THR A 361 -19.56 57.32 28.17
C THR A 361 -18.79 57.64 29.46
N GLU A 362 -18.88 56.78 30.47
CA GLU A 362 -18.12 56.93 31.71
C GLU A 362 -16.61 56.90 31.44
N HIS A 363 -16.14 55.95 30.61
CA HIS A 363 -14.75 55.92 30.17
C HIS A 363 -14.31 57.21 29.48
N ARG A 364 -15.15 57.80 28.64
CA ARG A 364 -14.86 59.08 27.98
C ARG A 364 -14.85 60.26 28.94
N ASN A 365 -15.70 60.27 29.95
CA ASN A 365 -15.68 61.31 30.98
C ASN A 365 -14.38 61.27 31.78
N ASN A 366 -13.90 60.06 32.09
CA ASN A 366 -12.62 59.86 32.78
C ASN A 366 -11.41 60.14 31.87
N TYR A 367 -11.56 59.97 30.55
CA TYR A 367 -10.53 60.24 29.55
C TYR A 367 -11.06 61.10 28.41
N PRO A 368 -11.20 62.43 28.58
CA PRO A 368 -11.87 63.31 27.62
C PRO A 368 -11.27 63.32 26.20
N SER A 369 -10.00 62.91 26.04
CA SER A 369 -9.35 62.79 24.74
C SER A 369 -9.73 61.53 23.95
N HIS A 370 -10.52 60.61 24.53
CA HIS A 370 -10.93 59.34 23.92
C HIS A 370 -12.23 59.45 23.08
N GLY A 371 -12.23 60.35 22.09
CA GLY A 371 -13.43 60.65 21.30
C GLY A 371 -13.88 59.57 20.32
N GLN A 372 -13.01 58.68 19.86
CA GLN A 372 -13.31 57.77 18.74
C GLN A 372 -13.74 56.37 19.22
N SER A 373 -14.81 55.84 18.64
CA SER A 373 -15.35 54.51 18.96
C SER A 373 -15.91 53.79 17.74
N THR A 374 -16.11 52.48 17.86
CA THR A 374 -16.87 51.68 16.90
C THR A 374 -17.81 50.72 17.64
N VAL A 375 -18.82 50.22 16.94
CA VAL A 375 -19.74 49.18 17.43
C VAL A 375 -19.53 47.94 16.58
N THR A 376 -19.14 46.83 17.19
CA THR A 376 -18.82 45.60 16.46
C THR A 376 -18.87 44.38 17.36
N ASN A 377 -18.86 43.19 16.77
CA ASN A 377 -18.62 41.95 17.50
C ASN A 377 -17.11 41.79 17.72
N VAL A 378 -16.72 41.61 18.97
CA VAL A 378 -15.31 41.57 19.36
C VAL A 378 -14.82 40.14 19.44
N HIS A 379 -13.71 39.82 18.77
CA HIS A 379 -13.06 38.51 18.84
C HIS A 379 -12.45 38.33 20.24
N LEU A 380 -12.95 37.34 20.98
CA LEU A 380 -12.51 37.03 22.34
C LEU A 380 -11.41 35.98 22.35
N GLY A 381 -11.36 35.13 21.33
CA GLY A 381 -10.35 34.10 21.18
C GLY A 381 -10.75 33.01 20.20
N THR A 382 -9.91 31.98 20.11
CA THR A 382 -10.12 30.87 19.19
C THR A 382 -10.04 29.57 19.98
N THR A 383 -11.04 28.71 19.83
CA THR A 383 -11.01 27.34 20.38
C THR A 383 -10.77 26.37 19.25
N ILE A 384 -9.93 25.38 19.50
CA ILE A 384 -9.67 24.28 18.58
C ILE A 384 -10.69 23.19 18.85
N ILE A 385 -11.54 22.90 17.86
CA ILE A 385 -12.38 21.70 17.87
C ILE A 385 -11.53 20.57 17.30
N PRO A 386 -11.21 19.53 18.09
CA PRO A 386 -10.34 18.45 17.64
C PRO A 386 -11.00 17.66 16.50
N ALA A 387 -10.18 17.09 15.61
CA ALA A 387 -10.63 16.21 14.54
C ALA A 387 -11.37 14.97 15.10
N GLU A 388 -12.47 14.60 14.46
CA GLU A 388 -13.23 13.40 14.81
C GLU A 388 -12.80 12.23 13.91
N TYR A 389 -12.61 11.06 14.51
CA TYR A 389 -12.19 9.84 13.81
C TYR A 389 -13.23 8.75 13.99
N GLY A 390 -13.51 8.02 12.90
CA GLY A 390 -14.54 7.00 12.87
C GLY A 390 -14.29 5.95 11.81
N TYR A 391 -15.05 4.88 11.88
CA TYR A 391 -15.05 3.83 10.86
C TYR A 391 -15.96 4.25 9.70
N VAL A 392 -15.38 4.40 8.52
CA VAL A 392 -16.10 4.84 7.32
C VAL A 392 -15.99 3.77 6.22
N PRO A 393 -17.11 3.36 5.60
CA PRO A 393 -17.09 2.41 4.49
C PRO A 393 -16.26 3.00 3.35
N THR A 394 -15.22 2.29 2.95
CA THR A 394 -14.25 2.73 1.94
C THR A 394 -13.99 1.59 0.96
N THR A 395 -14.10 1.87 -0.33
CA THR A 395 -13.74 0.92 -1.39
C THR A 395 -12.23 0.69 -1.39
N ILE A 396 -11.83 -0.54 -1.07
CA ILE A 396 -10.42 -1.00 -1.04
C ILE A 396 -9.99 -1.49 -2.42
N THR A 397 -10.89 -2.19 -3.11
CA THR A 397 -10.69 -2.63 -4.49
C THR A 397 -11.93 -2.24 -5.28
N PRO A 398 -11.80 -1.45 -6.36
CA PRO A 398 -12.93 -1.10 -7.19
C PRO A 398 -13.50 -2.36 -7.86
N GLU A 399 -14.75 -2.28 -8.29
CA GLU A 399 -15.30 -3.29 -9.18
C GLU A 399 -14.46 -3.37 -10.46
N TRP A 400 -14.29 -4.58 -10.97
CA TRP A 400 -13.58 -4.82 -12.21
C TRP A 400 -14.12 -6.06 -12.91
N SER A 401 -13.87 -6.17 -14.20
CA SER A 401 -14.25 -7.34 -14.99
C SER A 401 -13.11 -7.76 -15.90
N GLU A 402 -13.01 -9.05 -16.19
CA GLU A 402 -12.06 -9.60 -17.15
C GLU A 402 -12.78 -10.49 -18.16
N TRP A 403 -12.27 -10.52 -19.39
CA TRP A 403 -12.72 -11.38 -20.47
C TRP A 403 -11.59 -11.64 -21.45
N ASP A 404 -11.76 -12.59 -22.35
CA ASP A 404 -10.83 -12.90 -23.43
C ASP A 404 -11.47 -12.55 -24.77
N GLU A 405 -10.84 -11.65 -25.53
CA GLU A 405 -11.21 -11.31 -26.90
C GLU A 405 -10.42 -12.17 -27.89
N HIS A 406 -11.05 -12.61 -28.98
CA HIS A 406 -10.41 -13.43 -30.00
C HIS A 406 -10.21 -12.65 -31.29
N ARG A 407 -9.07 -12.90 -31.94
CA ARG A 407 -8.73 -12.30 -33.24
C ARG A 407 -8.18 -13.34 -34.21
N ARG A 408 -8.48 -13.18 -35.49
CA ARG A 408 -7.99 -14.03 -36.57
C ARG A 408 -6.99 -13.27 -37.43
N CYS A 409 -5.88 -13.90 -37.80
CA CYS A 409 -4.95 -13.34 -38.76
C CYS A 409 -5.59 -13.36 -40.16
N THR A 410 -5.71 -12.21 -40.81
CA THR A 410 -6.27 -12.11 -42.17
C THR A 410 -5.40 -12.78 -43.23
N VAL A 411 -4.10 -12.99 -42.94
CA VAL A 411 -3.12 -13.57 -43.88
C VAL A 411 -3.05 -15.09 -43.79
N CYS A 412 -2.98 -15.65 -42.58
CA CYS A 412 -2.76 -17.09 -42.37
C CYS A 412 -3.87 -17.82 -41.61
N GLY A 413 -4.89 -17.12 -41.14
CA GLY A 413 -6.01 -17.71 -40.40
C GLY A 413 -5.68 -18.16 -38.97
N GLU A 414 -4.46 -17.96 -38.48
CA GLU A 414 -4.15 -18.21 -37.07
C GLU A 414 -5.03 -17.39 -36.13
N GLU A 415 -5.25 -17.90 -34.92
CA GLU A 415 -6.00 -17.20 -33.88
C GLU A 415 -5.08 -16.62 -32.81
N MET A 416 -5.46 -15.46 -32.28
CA MET A 416 -4.86 -14.76 -31.15
C MET A 416 -5.93 -14.53 -30.09
N THR A 417 -5.52 -14.53 -28.83
CA THR A 417 -6.39 -14.15 -27.71
C THR A 417 -5.81 -12.96 -26.97
N GLU A 418 -6.65 -11.98 -26.68
CA GLU A 418 -6.33 -10.85 -25.80
C GLU A 418 -7.09 -10.96 -24.50
N HIS A 419 -6.34 -10.97 -23.41
CA HIS A 419 -6.94 -10.89 -22.09
C HIS A 419 -7.23 -9.42 -21.75
N ALA A 420 -8.51 -9.07 -21.67
CA ALA A 420 -9.00 -7.74 -21.35
C ALA A 420 -9.34 -7.65 -19.86
N VAL A 421 -8.90 -6.57 -19.21
CA VAL A 421 -9.22 -6.26 -17.82
C VAL A 421 -9.73 -4.83 -17.74
N ARG A 422 -10.97 -4.66 -17.27
CA ARG A 422 -11.62 -3.35 -17.12
C ARG A 422 -11.78 -2.97 -15.65
N VAL A 423 -11.25 -1.82 -15.28
CA VAL A 423 -11.40 -1.20 -13.95
C VAL A 423 -12.02 0.19 -14.14
N GLY A 424 -13.29 0.35 -13.76
CA GLY A 424 -14.06 1.56 -14.05
C GLY A 424 -14.19 1.84 -15.56
N PHE A 425 -13.66 2.97 -16.02
CA PHE A 425 -13.70 3.39 -17.43
C PHE A 425 -12.47 2.98 -18.24
N LYS A 426 -11.48 2.31 -17.63
CA LYS A 426 -10.23 1.91 -18.31
C LYS A 426 -10.22 0.42 -18.59
N THR A 427 -9.86 0.05 -19.81
CA THR A 427 -9.62 -1.35 -20.21
C THR A 427 -8.17 -1.53 -20.61
N THR A 428 -7.53 -2.57 -20.09
CA THR A 428 -6.17 -2.97 -20.44
C THR A 428 -6.21 -4.32 -21.10
N TYR A 429 -5.58 -4.44 -22.28
CA TYR A 429 -5.53 -5.66 -23.06
C TYR A 429 -4.13 -6.26 -22.99
N THR A 430 -4.03 -7.59 -22.95
CA THR A 430 -2.76 -8.31 -23.00
C THR A 430 -2.84 -9.45 -24.03
N PRO A 431 -2.19 -9.31 -25.20
CA PRO A 431 -2.24 -10.31 -26.25
C PRO A 431 -1.30 -11.48 -25.98
N ASP A 432 -1.67 -12.67 -26.43
CA ASP A 432 -0.82 -13.87 -26.35
C ASP A 432 0.16 -14.01 -27.54
N LYS A 433 -0.07 -13.27 -28.63
CA LYS A 433 0.76 -13.21 -29.83
C LYS A 433 1.11 -11.76 -30.21
N SER A 434 2.15 -11.59 -31.02
CA SER A 434 2.55 -10.28 -31.56
C SER A 434 1.95 -10.08 -32.95
N GLY A 435 1.76 -8.83 -33.35
CA GLY A 435 1.35 -8.48 -34.71
C GLY A 435 0.68 -7.12 -34.77
N ASP A 436 0.08 -6.83 -35.91
CA ASP A 436 -0.65 -5.59 -36.15
C ASP A 436 -2.14 -5.82 -35.93
N LEU A 437 -2.78 -4.94 -35.16
CA LEU A 437 -4.22 -4.95 -34.97
C LEU A 437 -4.87 -4.18 -36.12
N VAL A 438 -5.88 -4.80 -36.73
CA VAL A 438 -6.68 -4.18 -37.80
C VAL A 438 -8.13 -4.08 -37.36
N ASN A 439 -8.80 -2.99 -37.74
CA ASN A 439 -10.22 -2.81 -37.46
C ASN A 439 -11.09 -3.65 -38.43
N ILE A 440 -12.41 -3.55 -38.30
CA ILE A 440 -13.37 -4.28 -39.14
C ILE A 440 -13.26 -3.96 -40.65
N TYR A 441 -12.57 -2.88 -41.02
CA TYR A 441 -12.31 -2.49 -42.41
C TYR A 441 -10.93 -2.94 -42.91
N GLY A 442 -10.16 -3.66 -42.08
CA GLY A 442 -8.79 -4.08 -42.39
C GLY A 442 -7.73 -2.98 -42.21
N ASN A 443 -8.09 -1.82 -41.68
CA ASN A 443 -7.14 -0.73 -41.44
C ASN A 443 -6.37 -0.97 -40.14
N LYS A 444 -5.05 -0.93 -40.22
CA LYS A 444 -4.16 -1.02 -39.06
C LYS A 444 -4.38 0.17 -38.13
N TYR A 445 -4.55 -0.10 -36.84
CA TYR A 445 -4.66 0.95 -35.81
C TYR A 445 -3.61 0.83 -34.70
N ALA A 446 -3.05 -0.36 -34.47
CA ALA A 446 -2.02 -0.56 -33.45
C ALA A 446 -1.07 -1.71 -33.83
N SER A 447 0.11 -1.72 -33.19
CA SER A 447 1.04 -2.86 -33.21
C SER A 447 1.23 -3.35 -31.78
N VAL A 448 1.06 -4.65 -31.57
CA VAL A 448 1.10 -5.26 -30.24
C VAL A 448 2.18 -6.32 -30.13
N THR A 449 2.69 -6.49 -28.91
CA THR A 449 3.72 -7.47 -28.60
C THR A 449 3.17 -8.47 -27.59
N ALA A 450 3.37 -9.76 -27.86
CA ALA A 450 2.94 -10.86 -26.99
C ALA A 450 3.37 -10.62 -25.53
N GLY A 451 2.39 -10.64 -24.62
CA GLY A 451 2.58 -10.46 -23.18
C GLY A 451 2.85 -9.04 -22.71
N VAL A 452 2.82 -8.04 -23.61
CA VAL A 452 2.94 -6.62 -23.26
C VAL A 452 1.54 -6.00 -23.27
N SER A 453 1.10 -5.51 -22.11
CA SER A 453 -0.21 -4.90 -22.00
C SER A 453 -0.26 -3.52 -22.66
N TYR A 454 -1.41 -3.18 -23.23
CA TYR A 454 -1.71 -1.86 -23.78
C TYR A 454 -3.10 -1.39 -23.33
N GLU A 455 -3.33 -0.09 -23.37
CA GLU A 455 -4.64 0.53 -23.11
C GLU A 455 -5.22 0.99 -24.45
N ASP A 456 -6.54 0.86 -24.58
CA ASP A 456 -7.33 1.44 -25.68
C ASP A 456 -7.87 2.81 -25.28
#